data_AF-A0A9D5CQX1-F1
#
_entry.id   AF-A0A9D5CQX1-F1
#
_cell.length_a   1.000
_cell.length_b   1.000
_cell.length_c   1.000
_cell.angle_alpha   90.00
_cell.angle_beta   90.00
_cell.angle_gamma   90.00
#
_symmetry.space_group_name_H-M   'P 1'
#
loop_
_entity.id
_entity.type
_entity.pdbx_description
1 polymer ?
#
loop_
_entity_poly.entity_id
_entity_poly.type
_entity_poly.pdbx_seq_one_letter_code
_entity_poly.pdbx_strand_id
1 'polypeptide(L)'
;MASPSPTFITINLSLLLTLFSSTPVSSFEFQVGGASGWSVPSSKDSQFYNHWASDNRFKIGDTINFKYEKDSVMVVGEEDYDKCDSAHPVFFSNSGNTVFSFDRSGMFYFISGIAEHCQKGQKMIIKVMGHSEGPGTSPAAGNHTGGHTVPGSSPSASQALVLHAMPPFWFFLVFFIGSLFF
;
A
#
# COMPACT_ATOMS: atom_id res chain seq x y z
N MET A 1 47.36 28.92 4.07
CA MET A 1 46.02 28.30 3.99
C MET A 1 45.48 28.61 2.60
N ALA A 2 45.32 27.60 1.74
CA ALA A 2 44.82 27.80 0.38
C ALA A 2 43.29 27.85 0.40
N SER A 3 42.69 28.82 -0.28
CA SER A 3 41.24 28.91 -0.43
C SER A 3 40.75 27.79 -1.37
N PRO A 4 39.65 27.10 -1.06
CA PRO A 4 39.09 26.09 -1.95
C PRO A 4 38.66 26.70 -3.30
N SER A 5 38.87 25.94 -4.39
CA SER A 5 38.49 26.37 -5.74
C SER A 5 36.97 26.53 -5.86
N PRO A 6 36.46 27.55 -6.59
CA PRO A 6 35.03 27.71 -6.86
C PRO A 6 34.35 26.45 -7.40
N THR A 7 35.05 25.69 -8.26
CA THR A 7 34.57 24.40 -8.78
C THR A 7 34.33 23.37 -7.68
N PHE A 8 35.22 23.28 -6.70
CA PHE A 8 35.09 22.37 -5.58
C PHE A 8 33.85 22.71 -4.73
N ILE A 9 33.61 24.00 -4.49
CA ILE A 9 32.43 24.48 -3.75
C ILE A 9 31.14 24.13 -4.51
N THR A 10 31.10 24.35 -5.82
CA THR A 10 29.91 24.04 -6.63
C THR A 10 29.57 22.55 -6.68
N ILE A 11 30.57 21.67 -6.75
CA ILE A 11 30.36 20.22 -6.79
C ILE A 11 29.80 19.73 -5.45
N ASN A 12 30.36 20.18 -4.33
CA ASN A 12 29.87 19.80 -2.99
C ASN A 12 28.46 20.34 -2.73
N LEU A 13 28.16 21.57 -3.17
CA LEU A 13 26.81 22.15 -3.04
C LEU A 13 25.78 21.39 -3.89
N SER A 14 26.13 21.03 -5.12
CA SER A 14 25.26 20.23 -6.00
C SER A 14 25.00 18.83 -5.43
N LEU A 15 26.02 18.19 -4.88
CA LEU A 15 25.87 16.87 -4.24
C LEU A 15 24.97 16.98 -3.01
N LEU A 16 25.16 17.98 -2.15
CA LEU A 16 24.33 18.20 -0.96
C LEU A 16 22.85 18.45 -1.32
N LEU A 17 22.57 19.21 -2.38
CA LEU A 17 21.22 19.44 -2.89
C LEU A 17 20.54 18.16 -3.37
N THR A 18 21.26 17.27 -4.08
CA THR A 18 20.70 15.99 -4.52
C THR A 18 20.40 15.04 -3.36
N LEU A 19 21.25 15.02 -2.33
CA LEU A 19 21.05 14.18 -1.14
C LEU A 19 19.88 14.65 -0.28
N PHE A 20 19.59 15.95 -0.26
CA PHE A 20 18.40 16.51 0.42
C PHE A 20 17.10 16.35 -0.38
N SER A 21 17.18 16.00 -1.66
CA SER A 21 16.01 15.86 -2.55
C SER A 21 15.39 14.46 -2.58
N SER A 22 15.86 13.52 -1.76
CA SER A 22 15.22 12.20 -1.67
C SER A 22 13.83 12.33 -1.05
N THR A 23 12.79 12.06 -1.84
CA THR A 23 11.43 11.92 -1.31
C THR A 23 11.36 10.64 -0.48
N PRO A 24 10.82 10.68 0.75
CA PRO A 24 10.62 9.45 1.51
C PRO A 24 9.57 8.60 0.78
N VAL A 25 9.97 7.41 0.32
CA VAL A 25 9.03 6.39 -0.13
C VAL A 25 8.50 5.70 1.11
N SER A 26 7.19 5.82 1.34
CA SER A 26 6.50 5.15 2.44
C SER A 26 5.60 4.07 1.85
N SER A 27 5.82 2.82 2.27
CA SER A 27 4.91 1.70 2.02
C SER A 27 4.23 1.30 3.31
N PHE A 28 2.94 0.99 3.26
CA PHE A 28 2.18 0.48 4.39
C PHE A 28 1.91 -1.02 4.25
N GLU A 29 1.80 -1.71 5.38
CA GLU A 29 1.26 -3.07 5.45
C GLU A 29 -0.15 -3.02 6.04
N PHE A 30 -1.12 -3.59 5.33
CA PHE A 30 -2.52 -3.68 5.75
C PHE A 30 -2.87 -5.10 6.16
N GLN A 31 -3.25 -5.29 7.44
CA GLN A 31 -3.74 -6.58 7.92
C GLN A 31 -5.22 -6.78 7.58
N VAL A 32 -5.51 -7.78 6.75
CA VAL A 32 -6.87 -8.08 6.28
C VAL A 32 -7.74 -8.58 7.43
N GLY A 33 -8.95 -8.04 7.55
CA GLY A 33 -9.95 -8.48 8.53
C GLY A 33 -9.56 -8.23 10.00
N GLY A 34 -8.48 -7.50 10.27
CA GLY A 34 -8.01 -7.19 11.62
C GLY A 34 -7.77 -8.46 12.46
N ALA A 35 -8.44 -8.54 13.61
CA ALA A 35 -8.32 -9.69 14.52
C ALA A 35 -8.93 -10.98 13.95
N SER A 36 -9.92 -10.87 13.06
CA SER A 36 -10.57 -12.04 12.44
C SER A 36 -9.77 -12.66 11.30
N GLY A 37 -8.77 -11.93 10.77
CA GLY A 37 -7.93 -12.40 9.68
C GLY A 37 -8.72 -12.67 8.39
N TRP A 38 -8.21 -13.61 7.59
CA TRP A 38 -8.83 -14.09 6.36
C TRP A 38 -9.57 -15.40 6.62
N SER A 39 -10.88 -15.30 6.84
CA SER A 39 -11.80 -16.40 7.11
C SER A 39 -13.20 -16.12 6.54
N VAL A 40 -14.07 -17.13 6.50
CA VAL A 40 -15.46 -16.95 6.06
C VAL A 40 -16.16 -15.94 6.97
N PRO A 41 -16.67 -14.82 6.45
CA PRO A 41 -17.36 -13.84 7.27
C PRO A 41 -18.68 -14.42 7.81
N SER A 42 -19.25 -13.77 8.81
CA SER A 42 -20.58 -14.16 9.30
C SER A 42 -21.59 -14.13 8.15
N SER A 43 -22.52 -15.10 8.10
CA SER A 43 -23.48 -15.27 6.98
C SER A 43 -24.38 -14.06 6.72
N LYS A 44 -24.39 -13.06 7.62
CA LYS A 44 -25.11 -11.79 7.47
C LYS A 44 -24.32 -10.71 6.75
N ASP A 45 -23.02 -10.91 6.49
CA ASP A 45 -22.12 -9.89 5.94
C ASP A 45 -21.16 -10.46 4.89
N SER A 46 -21.72 -10.84 3.74
CA SER A 46 -20.91 -11.31 2.59
C SER A 46 -20.04 -10.21 1.97
N GLN A 47 -20.22 -8.95 2.38
CA GLN A 47 -19.47 -7.79 1.88
C GLN A 47 -18.39 -7.31 2.86
N PHE A 48 -18.19 -8.02 3.97
CA PHE A 48 -17.26 -7.66 5.04
C PHE A 48 -15.89 -7.19 4.51
N TYR A 49 -15.25 -7.98 3.64
CA TYR A 49 -13.93 -7.64 3.11
C TYR A 49 -13.95 -6.50 2.11
N ASN A 50 -15.02 -6.34 1.32
CA ASN A 50 -15.14 -5.21 0.40
C ASN A 50 -15.37 -3.90 1.16
N HIS A 51 -16.13 -3.92 2.25
CA HIS A 51 -16.23 -2.78 3.17
C HIS A 51 -14.87 -2.46 3.77
N TRP A 52 -14.18 -3.46 4.33
CA TRP A 52 -12.81 -3.29 4.85
C TRP A 52 -11.86 -2.70 3.80
N ALA A 53 -11.91 -3.19 2.55
CA ALA A 53 -11.08 -2.65 1.48
C ALA A 53 -11.45 -1.21 1.13
N SER A 54 -12.74 -0.86 1.15
CA SER A 54 -13.22 0.49 0.84
C SER A 54 -12.84 1.54 1.89
N ASP A 55 -12.63 1.12 3.14
CA ASP A 55 -12.17 1.98 4.23
C ASP A 55 -10.67 2.29 4.15
N ASN A 56 -9.93 1.61 3.26
CA ASN A 56 -8.48 1.74 3.12
C ASN A 56 -8.08 2.40 1.79
N ARG A 57 -6.86 2.96 1.76
CA ARG A 57 -6.30 3.62 0.57
C ARG A 57 -4.98 2.97 0.19
N PHE A 58 -5.01 2.14 -0.84
CA PHE A 58 -3.86 1.39 -1.32
C PHE A 58 -3.11 2.15 -2.42
N LYS A 59 -1.79 2.09 -2.38
CA LYS A 59 -0.86 2.64 -3.37
C LYS A 59 0.10 1.57 -3.86
N ILE A 60 0.74 1.84 -4.99
CA ILE A 60 1.86 1.03 -5.47
C ILE A 60 2.96 1.02 -4.40
N GLY A 61 3.50 -0.15 -4.11
CA GLY A 61 4.50 -0.39 -3.07
C GLY A 61 3.89 -0.81 -1.72
N ASP A 62 2.60 -0.58 -1.48
CA ASP A 62 1.93 -1.09 -0.28
C ASP A 62 1.83 -2.62 -0.31
N THR A 63 1.68 -3.19 0.87
CA THR A 63 1.51 -4.62 1.07
C THR A 63 0.25 -4.93 1.84
N ILE A 64 -0.28 -6.12 1.63
CA ILE A 64 -1.46 -6.65 2.29
C ILE A 64 -1.12 -8.01 2.89
N ASN A 65 -1.50 -8.20 4.15
CA ASN A 65 -1.18 -9.39 4.93
C ASN A 65 -2.45 -10.16 5.30
N PHE A 66 -2.52 -11.39 4.79
CA PHE A 66 -3.58 -12.35 5.06
C PHE A 66 -3.09 -13.39 6.07
N LYS A 67 -3.76 -13.48 7.22
CA LYS A 67 -3.56 -14.54 8.22
C LYS A 67 -4.75 -15.48 8.22
N TYR A 68 -4.51 -16.78 8.06
CA TYR A 68 -5.53 -17.81 7.93
C TYR A 68 -4.98 -19.18 8.35
N GLU A 69 -5.85 -20.13 8.68
CA GLU A 69 -5.40 -21.47 9.12
C GLU A 69 -5.63 -22.55 8.05
N LYS A 70 -6.89 -22.80 7.68
CA LYS A 70 -7.29 -23.88 6.76
C LYS A 70 -7.90 -23.32 5.48
N ASP A 71 -7.13 -22.50 4.80
CA ASP A 71 -7.57 -21.84 3.57
C ASP A 71 -6.37 -21.48 2.68
N SER A 72 -6.63 -20.71 1.64
CA SER A 72 -5.67 -20.13 0.73
C SER A 72 -6.13 -18.74 0.29
N VAL A 73 -5.20 -17.99 -0.28
CA VAL A 73 -5.45 -16.70 -0.92
C VAL A 73 -5.07 -16.84 -2.39
N MET A 74 -6.00 -16.47 -3.26
CA MET A 74 -5.78 -16.42 -4.69
C MET A 74 -6.03 -15.03 -5.24
N VAL A 75 -5.22 -14.58 -6.19
CA VAL A 75 -5.56 -13.45 -7.06
C VAL A 75 -6.04 -13.99 -8.38
N VAL A 76 -7.20 -13.54 -8.83
CA VAL A 76 -7.88 -14.03 -10.04
C VAL A 76 -8.33 -12.89 -10.94
N GLY A 77 -8.87 -13.21 -12.12
CA GLY A 77 -9.57 -12.25 -12.96
C GLY A 77 -10.94 -11.87 -12.39
N GLU A 78 -11.54 -10.81 -12.93
CA GLU A 78 -12.87 -10.33 -12.52
C GLU A 78 -13.96 -11.41 -12.70
N GLU A 79 -13.97 -12.10 -13.84
CA GLU A 79 -14.95 -13.16 -14.12
C GLU A 79 -14.84 -14.34 -13.15
N ASP A 80 -13.60 -14.76 -12.87
CA ASP A 80 -13.31 -15.84 -11.93
C ASP A 80 -13.68 -15.45 -10.50
N TYR A 81 -13.44 -14.19 -10.13
CA TYR A 81 -13.89 -13.65 -8.86
C TYR A 81 -15.40 -13.75 -8.73
N ASP A 82 -16.17 -13.31 -9.72
CA ASP A 82 -17.63 -13.35 -9.70
C ASP A 82 -18.19 -14.77 -9.57
N LYS A 83 -17.55 -15.73 -10.26
CA LYS A 83 -17.93 -17.14 -10.23
C LYS A 83 -17.35 -17.92 -9.07
N CYS A 84 -16.42 -17.34 -8.31
CA CYS A 84 -15.57 -18.06 -7.37
C CYS A 84 -14.82 -19.24 -8.02
N ASP A 85 -14.31 -19.02 -9.24
CA ASP A 85 -13.49 -19.99 -9.96
C ASP A 85 -12.03 -19.91 -9.47
N SER A 86 -11.53 -21.01 -8.93
CA SER A 86 -10.18 -21.14 -8.40
C SER A 86 -9.25 -21.94 -9.32
N ALA A 87 -9.68 -22.28 -10.54
CA ALA A 87 -8.92 -23.15 -11.44
C ALA A 87 -7.65 -22.48 -12.01
N HIS A 88 -7.69 -21.18 -12.27
CA HIS A 88 -6.61 -20.46 -12.98
C HIS A 88 -6.18 -19.17 -12.27
N PRO A 89 -5.66 -19.25 -11.03
CA PRO A 89 -5.23 -18.07 -10.31
C PRO A 89 -3.95 -17.47 -10.91
N VAL A 90 -3.88 -16.13 -10.92
CA VAL A 90 -2.66 -15.36 -11.22
C VAL A 90 -1.65 -15.49 -10.09
N PHE A 91 -2.13 -15.60 -8.85
CA PHE A 91 -1.32 -15.83 -7.66
C PHE A 91 -2.04 -16.80 -6.74
N PHE A 92 -1.29 -17.69 -6.08
CA PHE A 92 -1.80 -18.63 -5.09
C PHE A 92 -0.85 -18.74 -3.91
N SER A 93 -1.39 -18.78 -2.70
CA SER A 93 -0.67 -19.14 -1.50
C SER A 93 -1.58 -19.83 -0.49
N ASN A 94 -1.06 -20.83 0.20
CA ASN A 94 -1.72 -21.56 1.29
C ASN A 94 -0.82 -21.68 2.53
N SER A 95 0.09 -20.72 2.73
CA SER A 95 1.09 -20.73 3.81
C SER A 95 0.51 -20.46 5.21
N GLY A 96 -0.75 -20.01 5.30
CA GLY A 96 -1.39 -19.55 6.53
C GLY A 96 -1.03 -18.10 6.93
N ASN A 97 0.03 -17.55 6.33
CA ASN A 97 0.40 -16.15 6.47
C ASN A 97 0.96 -15.66 5.13
N THR A 98 0.17 -14.91 4.38
CA THR A 98 0.50 -14.47 3.02
C THR A 98 0.59 -12.96 2.96
N VAL A 99 1.76 -12.47 2.54
CA VAL A 99 1.97 -11.06 2.23
C VAL A 99 2.00 -10.90 0.72
N PHE A 100 1.15 -10.02 0.20
CA PHE A 100 1.09 -9.67 -1.21
C PHE A 100 1.47 -8.19 -1.38
N SER A 101 2.31 -7.88 -2.35
CA SER A 101 2.78 -6.51 -2.63
C SER A 101 2.11 -5.97 -3.90
N PHE A 102 1.63 -4.73 -3.85
CA PHE A 102 1.02 -4.08 -5.00
C PHE A 102 2.08 -3.42 -5.89
N ASP A 103 2.37 -4.01 -7.03
CA ASP A 103 3.38 -3.52 -7.98
C ASP A 103 2.83 -2.58 -9.06
N ARG A 104 1.49 -2.55 -9.22
CA ARG A 104 0.81 -1.74 -10.22
C ARG A 104 -0.50 -1.16 -9.69
N SER A 105 -0.96 -0.10 -10.33
CA SER A 105 -2.30 0.46 -10.09
C SER A 105 -3.38 -0.41 -10.76
N GLY A 106 -4.61 -0.27 -10.28
CA GLY A 106 -5.78 -0.98 -10.83
C GLY A 106 -6.48 -1.85 -9.81
N MET A 107 -7.33 -2.75 -10.32
CA MET A 107 -8.11 -3.67 -9.49
C MET A 107 -7.37 -4.99 -9.28
N PHE A 108 -7.42 -5.49 -8.05
CA PHE A 108 -6.95 -6.81 -7.65
C PHE A 108 -8.12 -7.56 -7.01
N TYR A 109 -8.40 -8.75 -7.51
CA TYR A 109 -9.51 -9.58 -7.09
C TYR A 109 -8.98 -10.76 -6.30
N PHE A 110 -9.23 -10.78 -5.00
CA PHE A 110 -8.79 -11.83 -4.10
C PHE A 110 -9.95 -12.76 -3.77
N ILE A 111 -9.71 -14.07 -3.78
CA ILE A 111 -10.68 -15.10 -3.36
C ILE A 111 -10.02 -16.14 -2.46
N SER A 112 -10.83 -16.80 -1.62
CA SER A 112 -10.46 -18.09 -1.05
C SER A 112 -10.36 -19.14 -2.16
N GLY A 113 -9.37 -20.03 -2.09
CA GLY A 113 -9.28 -21.17 -3.00
C GLY A 113 -10.34 -22.25 -2.77
N ILE A 114 -11.06 -22.19 -1.64
CA ILE A 114 -12.21 -23.05 -1.36
C ILE A 114 -13.46 -22.36 -1.91
N ALA A 115 -14.04 -22.91 -2.98
CA ALA A 115 -15.16 -22.28 -3.69
C ALA A 115 -16.35 -21.95 -2.76
N GLU A 116 -16.68 -22.83 -1.81
CA GLU A 116 -17.75 -22.59 -0.83
C GLU A 116 -17.46 -21.39 0.09
N HIS A 117 -16.19 -21.18 0.47
CA HIS A 117 -15.79 -20.04 1.31
C HIS A 117 -15.90 -18.73 0.53
N CYS A 118 -15.42 -18.72 -0.73
CA CYS A 118 -15.57 -17.58 -1.62
C CYS A 118 -17.04 -17.21 -1.83
N GLN A 119 -17.91 -18.20 -2.08
CA GLN A 119 -19.36 -18.00 -2.23
C GLN A 119 -20.02 -17.44 -0.96
N LYS A 120 -19.49 -17.77 0.21
CA LYS A 120 -19.93 -17.23 1.51
C LYS A 120 -19.33 -15.86 1.84
N GLY A 121 -18.62 -15.22 0.92
CA GLY A 121 -18.12 -13.85 1.06
C GLY A 121 -16.65 -13.74 1.46
N GLN A 122 -15.88 -14.83 1.48
CA GLN A 122 -14.42 -14.77 1.64
C GLN A 122 -13.73 -14.42 0.32
N LYS A 123 -14.02 -13.21 -0.14
CA LYS A 123 -13.56 -12.62 -1.40
C LYS A 123 -13.49 -11.10 -1.24
N MET A 124 -12.56 -10.45 -1.93
CA MET A 124 -12.29 -9.02 -1.76
C MET A 124 -11.77 -8.37 -3.04
N ILE A 125 -12.21 -7.15 -3.31
CA ILE A 125 -11.70 -6.30 -4.38
C ILE A 125 -10.88 -5.16 -3.76
N ILE A 126 -9.64 -4.99 -4.23
CA ILE A 126 -8.80 -3.85 -3.86
C ILE A 126 -8.54 -2.98 -5.08
N LYS A 127 -8.73 -1.67 -4.90
CA LYS A 127 -8.33 -0.64 -5.87
C LYS A 127 -7.02 0.00 -5.42
N VAL A 128 -5.96 -0.21 -6.20
CA VAL A 128 -4.66 0.44 -6.01
C VAL A 128 -4.61 1.72 -6.82
N MET A 129 -4.35 2.84 -6.13
CA MET A 129 -4.23 4.16 -6.78
C MET A 129 -2.90 4.25 -7.54
N GLY A 130 -2.96 4.82 -8.75
CA GLY A 130 -1.76 5.23 -9.47
C GLY A 130 -1.10 6.44 -8.81
N HIS A 131 0.15 6.70 -9.17
CA HIS A 131 0.78 7.98 -8.85
C HIS A 131 0.01 9.08 -9.58
N SER A 132 -0.62 9.98 -8.82
CA SER A 132 -1.11 11.23 -9.38
C SER A 132 0.13 12.04 -9.78
N GLU A 133 0.42 12.13 -11.08
CA GLU A 133 1.12 13.32 -11.55
C GLU A 133 0.23 14.53 -11.20
N GLY A 134 0.83 15.68 -10.87
CA GLY A 134 0.15 16.89 -10.39
C GLY A 134 -1.00 17.37 -11.29
N PRO A 135 -1.73 18.44 -10.92
CA PRO A 135 -3.10 18.72 -11.37
C PRO A 135 -3.22 18.83 -12.89
N GLY A 136 -3.46 17.69 -13.53
CA GLY A 136 -3.83 17.55 -14.92
C GLY A 136 -5.35 17.60 -15.00
N THR A 137 -5.83 18.56 -15.78
CA THR A 137 -7.23 18.82 -16.14
C THR A 137 -8.09 17.55 -16.27
N SER A 138 -9.04 17.39 -15.35
CA SER A 138 -10.13 16.43 -15.46
C SER A 138 -11.13 16.90 -16.54
N PRO A 139 -11.60 16.04 -17.47
CA PRO A 139 -12.70 16.38 -18.36
C PRO A 139 -14.00 16.47 -17.55
N ALA A 140 -14.66 17.63 -17.61
CA ALA A 140 -15.94 17.88 -16.95
C ALA A 140 -17.11 17.23 -17.72
N ALA A 141 -17.92 16.45 -17.02
CA ALA A 141 -19.36 16.21 -17.24
C ALA A 141 -19.86 15.26 -16.12
N GLY A 142 -20.93 15.46 -15.37
CA GLY A 142 -22.01 16.43 -15.43
C GLY A 142 -22.76 16.48 -14.07
N ASN A 143 -23.57 17.51 -13.97
CA ASN A 143 -24.22 18.08 -12.80
C ASN A 143 -25.40 17.23 -12.25
N HIS A 144 -25.37 16.84 -10.96
CA HIS A 144 -26.59 16.64 -10.17
C HIS A 144 -26.41 17.06 -8.71
N THR A 145 -27.28 17.99 -8.32
CA THR A 145 -27.46 18.65 -7.03
C THR A 145 -27.99 17.72 -5.94
N GLY A 146 -27.52 17.90 -4.70
CA GLY A 146 -28.17 17.35 -3.50
C GLY A 146 -27.21 17.24 -2.33
N GLY A 147 -26.95 18.34 -1.63
CA GLY A 147 -26.13 18.33 -0.42
C GLY A 147 -26.86 17.70 0.75
N HIS A 148 -26.14 16.94 1.58
CA HIS A 148 -26.44 16.68 3.00
C HIS A 148 -25.11 16.43 3.73
N THR A 149 -24.83 17.27 4.73
CA THR A 149 -23.69 17.21 5.66
C THR A 149 -24.00 16.30 6.84
N VAL A 150 -23.16 15.29 7.13
CA VAL A 150 -23.10 14.57 8.42
C VAL A 150 -21.63 14.19 8.71
N PRO A 151 -21.16 14.24 9.97
CA PRO A 151 -19.74 14.37 10.31
C PRO A 151 -18.99 13.04 10.36
N GLY A 152 -17.70 13.11 10.01
CA GLY A 152 -16.79 11.97 9.93
C GLY A 152 -16.38 11.40 11.28
N SER A 153 -16.51 10.10 11.41
CA SER A 153 -15.81 9.28 12.41
C SER A 153 -14.63 8.58 11.73
N SER A 154 -13.41 8.99 12.09
CA SER A 154 -12.17 8.32 11.68
C SER A 154 -12.08 6.91 12.25
N PRO A 155 -11.82 5.86 11.45
CA PRO A 155 -11.37 4.58 11.97
C PRO A 155 -9.85 4.56 12.15
N SER A 156 -9.44 3.89 13.23
CA SER A 156 -8.08 3.74 13.74
C SER A 156 -7.24 2.86 12.81
N ALA A 157 -6.26 3.45 12.12
CA ALA A 157 -5.17 2.69 11.52
C ALA A 157 -4.22 2.26 12.65
N SER A 158 -4.12 0.95 12.92
CA SER A 158 -3.06 0.42 13.79
C SER A 158 -1.72 0.54 13.07
N GLN A 159 -1.01 1.63 13.34
CA GLN A 159 0.33 1.89 12.82
C GLN A 159 1.32 0.98 13.53
N ALA A 160 1.78 -0.09 12.87
CA ALA A 160 3.07 -0.67 13.20
C ALA A 160 4.14 0.27 12.61
N LEU A 161 4.69 1.14 13.44
CA LEU A 161 5.82 1.99 13.06
C LEU A 161 7.03 1.08 12.83
N VAL A 162 7.30 0.72 11.58
CA VAL A 162 8.55 0.02 11.25
C VAL A 162 9.66 1.03 11.52
N LEU A 163 10.47 0.75 12.55
CA LEU A 163 11.64 1.55 12.90
C LEU A 163 12.62 1.41 11.73
N HIS A 164 12.55 2.31 10.75
CA HIS A 164 13.50 2.31 9.64
C HIS A 164 14.90 2.45 10.23
N ALA A 165 15.76 1.50 9.89
CA ALA A 165 17.19 1.61 10.10
C ALA A 165 17.63 2.97 9.57
N MET A 166 18.21 3.78 10.45
CA MET A 166 18.68 5.13 10.13
C MET A 166 19.50 5.06 8.84
N PRO A 167 19.13 5.83 7.79
CA PRO A 167 19.91 5.86 6.56
C PRO A 167 21.37 6.21 6.91
N PRO A 168 22.36 5.64 6.19
CA PRO A 168 23.79 5.90 6.45
C PRO A 168 24.17 7.39 6.38
N PHE A 169 23.26 8.26 5.93
CA PHE A 169 23.39 9.72 5.93
C PHE A 169 23.69 10.36 7.30
N TRP A 170 23.21 9.79 8.41
CA TRP A 170 23.57 10.32 9.74
C TRP A 170 25.02 10.03 10.13
N PHE A 171 25.61 8.93 9.64
CA PHE A 171 27.04 8.65 9.86
C PHE A 171 27.95 9.61 9.07
N PHE A 172 27.51 10.08 7.90
CA PHE A 172 28.29 11.03 7.09
C PHE A 172 28.28 12.47 7.63
N LEU A 173 27.23 12.90 8.34
CA LEU A 173 27.18 14.22 8.97
C LEU A 173 28.26 14.37 10.06
N VAL A 174 28.54 13.30 10.80
CA VAL A 174 29.55 13.32 11.88
C VAL A 174 30.98 13.39 11.33
N PHE A 175 31.24 12.79 10.16
CA PHE A 175 32.56 12.85 9.51
C PHE A 175 32.86 14.21 8.86
N PHE A 176 31.87 14.90 8.28
CA PHE A 176 32.10 16.16 7.58
C PHE A 176 32.33 17.36 8.50
N ILE A 177 31.75 17.35 9.71
CA ILE A 177 32.04 18.40 10.71
C ILE A 177 33.51 18.30 11.16
N GLY A 178 34.10 17.10 11.19
CA GLY A 178 35.51 16.91 11.56
C GLY A 178 36.52 17.43 10.52
N SER A 179 36.18 17.40 9.23
CA SER A 179 37.04 17.88 8.14
C SER A 179 36.93 19.38 7.84
N LEU A 180 36.00 20.09 8.49
CA LEU A 180 35.89 21.55 8.41
C LEU A 180 36.72 22.27 9.49
N PHE A 181 37.32 21.53 10.42
CA PHE A 181 38.15 22.05 11.52
C PHE A 181 39.60 21.53 11.51
N PHE A 182 40.07 20.91 10.41
CA PHE A 182 41.49 20.56 10.19
C PHE A 182 41.96 20.98 8.79
#